data_AF-A0A7J3EG09-F1
#
_entry.id   AF-A0A7J3EG09-F1
#
_cell.length_a   1.000
_cell.length_b   1.000
_cell.length_c   1.000
_cell.angle_alpha   90.00
_cell.angle_beta   90.00
_cell.angle_gamma   90.00
#
_symmetry.space_group_name_H-M   'P 1'
#
loop_
_entity.id
_entity.type
_entity.pdbx_description
1 polymer ?
#
loop_
_entity_poly.entity_id
_entity_poly.type
_entity_poly.pdbx_seq_one_letter_code
_entity_poly.pdbx_strand_id
1 'polypeptide(L)'
;MVYRLNSIGRSLLMTVFGESHGEVVGVILDGCPAGLPLSFEDIQREVDKRRPGGDLSTARVETDKVELKSGVFRGRTTGAPICMIVRNLDVDSTVYEEFRFKPRPG
;
A
#
# COMPACT_ATOMS: atom_id res chain seq x y z
N MET A 1 -7.00 -23.98 -0.64
CA MET A 1 -7.42 -22.60 -0.88
C MET A 1 -7.33 -21.89 0.46
N VAL A 2 -6.41 -20.95 0.62
CA VAL A 2 -6.22 -20.28 1.92
C VAL A 2 -7.12 -19.05 1.95
N TYR A 3 -8.23 -19.13 2.69
CA TYR A 3 -9.08 -17.97 2.97
C TYR A 3 -8.57 -17.29 4.23
N ARG A 4 -7.59 -16.39 4.09
CA ARG A 4 -7.25 -15.44 5.15
C ARG A 4 -7.98 -14.15 4.83
N LEU A 5 -8.58 -13.51 5.84
CA LEU A 5 -9.39 -12.28 5.65
C LEU A 5 -8.58 -11.13 5.02
N ASN A 6 -7.25 -11.15 5.15
CA ASN A 6 -6.33 -10.16 4.61
C ASN A 6 -5.56 -10.64 3.36
N SER A 7 -5.89 -11.78 2.79
CA SER A 7 -5.23 -12.30 1.59
C SER A 7 -6.23 -12.66 0.48
N ILE A 8 -5.85 -12.36 -0.76
CA ILE A 8 -6.60 -12.72 -1.96
C ILE A 8 -5.70 -13.39 -2.99
N GLY A 9 -6.22 -14.42 -3.66
CA GLY A 9 -5.53 -15.12 -4.73
C GLY A 9 -5.22 -16.59 -4.44
N ARG A 10 -4.49 -17.23 -5.36
CA ARG A 10 -4.12 -18.66 -5.27
C ARG A 10 -2.68 -18.89 -5.73
N SER A 11 -2.43 -18.80 -7.04
CA SER A 11 -1.08 -18.95 -7.61
C SER A 11 -0.29 -17.65 -7.53
N LEU A 12 -0.99 -16.52 -7.65
CA LEU A 12 -0.51 -15.19 -7.28
C LEU A 12 -1.31 -14.79 -6.04
N LEU A 13 -0.63 -14.68 -4.91
CA LEU A 13 -1.24 -14.43 -3.60
C LEU A 13 -0.84 -13.03 -3.12
N MET A 14 -1.82 -12.16 -2.95
CA MET A 14 -1.63 -10.85 -2.36
C MET A 14 -2.08 -10.88 -0.90
N THR A 15 -1.22 -10.44 0.02
CA THR A 15 -1.51 -10.33 1.45
C THR A 15 -1.24 -8.91 1.91
N VAL A 16 -2.25 -8.25 2.47
CA VAL A 16 -2.15 -6.88 2.98
C VAL A 16 -1.89 -6.91 4.49
N PHE A 17 -1.12 -5.95 5.00
CA PHE A 17 -0.78 -5.81 6.41
C PHE A 17 -0.61 -4.33 6.81
N GLY A 18 -0.51 -4.10 8.11
CA GLY A 18 -0.35 -2.77 8.69
C GLY A 18 -1.69 -2.14 9.08
N GLU A 19 -1.59 -1.01 9.76
CA GLU A 19 -2.71 -0.28 10.34
C GLU A 19 -2.67 1.17 9.85
N SER A 20 -3.83 1.80 9.67
CA SER A 20 -3.91 3.19 9.19
C SER A 20 -3.26 4.22 10.12
N HIS A 21 -3.13 3.89 11.40
CA HIS A 21 -2.47 4.71 12.42
C HIS A 21 -1.13 4.11 12.87
N GLY A 22 -0.69 3.02 12.24
CA GLY A 22 0.62 2.43 12.50
C GLY A 22 1.74 3.18 11.79
N GLU A 23 2.97 2.67 11.86
CA GLU A 23 4.10 3.28 11.13
C GLU A 23 3.94 3.13 9.61
N VAL A 24 3.43 1.98 9.17
CA VAL A 24 3.34 1.61 7.75
C VAL A 24 2.09 0.78 7.48
N VAL A 25 1.61 0.90 6.24
CA VAL A 25 0.76 -0.11 5.59
C VAL A 25 1.54 -0.77 4.47
N GLY A 26 1.23 -2.03 4.17
CA GLY A 26 2.00 -2.76 3.18
C GLY A 26 1.33 -3.97 2.60
N VAL A 27 1.98 -4.53 1.60
CA VAL A 27 1.51 -5.70 0.87
C VAL A 27 2.68 -6.63 0.55
N ILE A 28 2.41 -7.93 0.65
CA ILE A 28 3.26 -9.00 0.15
C ILE A 28 2.55 -9.63 -1.04
N LEU A 29 3.23 -9.65 -2.20
CA LEU A 29 2.78 -10.35 -3.39
C LEU A 29 3.68 -11.56 -3.63
N ASP A 30 3.12 -12.76 -3.48
CA ASP A 30 3.81 -14.03 -3.64
C ASP A 30 3.33 -14.78 -4.90
N GLY A 31 4.22 -15.58 -5.49
CA GLY A 31 3.95 -16.36 -6.70
C GLY A 31 4.18 -15.60 -8.02
N CYS A 32 4.84 -14.44 -7.97
CA CYS A 32 5.27 -13.73 -9.17
C CYS A 32 6.47 -14.45 -9.81
N PRO A 33 6.41 -14.88 -11.09
CA PRO A 33 7.54 -15.50 -11.77
C PRO A 33 8.78 -14.61 -11.81
N ALA A 34 9.98 -15.22 -11.84
CA ALA A 34 11.23 -14.50 -12.02
C ALA A 34 11.39 -13.98 -13.46
N GLY A 35 12.11 -12.86 -13.61
CA GLY A 35 12.54 -12.32 -14.90
C GLY A 35 11.58 -11.32 -15.55
N LEU A 36 10.43 -11.03 -14.94
CA LEU A 36 9.50 -10.02 -15.44
C LEU A 36 10.09 -8.62 -15.23
N PRO A 37 9.98 -7.71 -16.21
CA PRO A 37 10.38 -6.32 -16.02
C PRO A 37 9.47 -5.68 -14.98
N LEU A 38 10.06 -5.12 -13.93
CA LEU A 38 9.35 -4.38 -12.90
C LEU A 38 10.31 -3.39 -12.26
N SER A 39 10.00 -2.10 -12.36
CA SER A 39 10.74 -1.02 -11.71
C SER A 39 9.91 -0.40 -10.57
N PHE A 40 10.60 0.38 -9.74
CA PHE A 40 9.93 1.15 -8.69
C PHE A 40 8.97 2.19 -9.30
N GLU A 41 9.39 2.81 -10.40
CA GLU A 41 8.68 3.85 -11.12
C GLU A 41 7.37 3.34 -11.72
N ASP A 42 7.35 2.10 -12.20
CA ASP A 42 6.13 1.44 -12.70
C ASP A 42 5.07 1.36 -11.58
N ILE A 43 5.50 0.98 -10.37
CA ILE A 43 4.63 0.82 -9.21
C ILE A 43 4.14 2.18 -8.71
N GLN A 44 5.05 3.15 -8.54
CA GLN A 44 4.69 4.48 -8.05
C GLN A 44 3.70 5.17 -9.00
N ARG A 45 3.87 5.02 -10.31
CA ARG A 45 2.93 5.55 -11.31
C ARG A 45 1.51 5.00 -11.11
N GLU A 46 1.36 3.71 -10.83
CA GLU A 46 0.05 3.11 -10.56
C GLU A 46 -0.55 3.60 -9.23
N VAL A 47 0.28 3.83 -8.21
CA VAL A 47 -0.18 4.41 -6.94
C VAL A 47 -0.62 5.86 -7.11
N ASP A 48 0.12 6.66 -7.87
CA ASP A 48 -0.20 8.08 -8.10
C ASP A 48 -1.56 8.28 -8.80
N LYS A 49 -2.06 7.28 -9.54
CA LYS A 49 -3.41 7.32 -10.12
C LYS A 49 -4.54 7.31 -9.08
N ARG A 50 -4.26 6.94 -7.82
CA ARG A 50 -5.27 6.97 -6.74
C ARG A 50 -5.63 8.39 -6.31
N ARG A 51 -4.85 9.39 -6.73
CA ARG A 51 -5.11 10.79 -6.39
C ARG A 51 -6.38 11.26 -7.13
N PRO A 52 -7.42 11.73 -6.40
CA PRO A 52 -8.55 12.38 -7.04
C PRO A 52 -8.08 13.70 -7.67
N GLY A 53 -8.08 13.78 -8.99
CA GLY A 53 -7.78 15.02 -9.72
C GLY A 53 -8.98 15.95 -9.70
N GLY A 54 -9.00 16.94 -8.79
CA GLY A 54 -10.01 17.99 -8.81
C GLY A 54 -9.82 19.04 -7.71
N ASP A 55 -10.21 20.29 -8.00
CA ASP A 55 -10.10 21.49 -7.12
C ASP A 55 -10.92 21.42 -5.81
N LEU A 56 -11.68 20.35 -5.59
CA LEU A 56 -12.52 20.13 -4.41
C LEU A 56 -11.94 19.10 -3.43
N SER A 57 -10.79 18.51 -3.72
CA SER A 57 -10.12 17.58 -2.80
C SER A 57 -9.36 18.37 -1.74
N THR A 58 -9.60 18.06 -0.46
CA THR A 58 -8.74 18.53 0.63
C THR A 58 -7.29 18.18 0.31
N ALA A 59 -6.38 19.13 0.51
CA ALA A 59 -4.94 19.01 0.30
C ALA A 59 -4.26 18.05 1.31
N ARG A 60 -4.85 16.89 1.58
CA ARG A 60 -4.14 15.79 2.23
C ARG A 60 -3.16 15.22 1.23
N VAL A 61 -2.00 15.86 1.21
CA VAL A 61 -0.81 15.44 0.48
C VAL A 61 -0.22 14.26 1.24
N GLU A 62 -0.94 13.13 1.31
CA GLU A 62 -0.29 11.86 1.59
C GLU A 62 0.40 11.48 0.29
N THR A 63 1.67 11.89 0.17
CA THR A 63 2.57 11.30 -0.80
C THR A 63 2.71 9.83 -0.45
N ASP A 64 1.79 9.00 -0.96
CA ASP A 64 1.83 7.54 -0.89
C ASP A 64 3.08 7.05 -1.63
N LYS A 65 4.23 7.24 -0.99
CA LYS A 65 5.53 6.89 -1.51
C LYS A 65 5.74 5.43 -1.20
N VAL A 66 5.72 4.62 -2.24
CA VAL A 66 5.99 3.20 -2.10
C VAL A 66 7.46 3.02 -1.76
N GLU A 67 7.76 2.02 -0.94
CA GLU A 67 9.11 1.50 -0.74
C GLU A 67 9.09 0.01 -1.07
N LEU A 68 9.86 -0.39 -2.09
CA LEU A 68 10.03 -1.79 -2.43
C LEU A 68 11.12 -2.41 -1.56
N LYS A 69 10.79 -3.48 -0.83
CA LYS A 69 11.66 -4.12 0.16
C LYS A 69 12.23 -5.46 -0.29
N SER A 70 11.57 -6.16 -1.21
CA SER A 70 12.02 -7.46 -1.72
C SER A 70 11.41 -7.80 -3.07
N GLY A 71 11.87 -8.91 -3.67
CA GLY A 71 11.23 -9.52 -4.85
C GLY A 71 11.59 -8.87 -6.20
N VAL A 72 12.32 -7.75 -6.20
CA VAL A 72 12.84 -7.10 -7.41
C VAL A 72 14.34 -6.82 -7.25
N PHE A 73 15.11 -7.14 -8.29
CA PHE A 73 16.53 -6.84 -8.37
C PHE A 73 16.89 -6.45 -9.80
N ARG A 74 17.63 -5.34 -9.97
CA ARG A 74 18.04 -4.81 -11.29
C ARG A 74 16.88 -4.67 -12.29
N GLY A 75 15.75 -4.14 -11.82
CA GLY A 75 14.56 -3.89 -12.66
C GLY A 75 13.81 -5.15 -13.10
N ARG A 76 14.05 -6.29 -12.44
CA ARG A 76 13.38 -7.55 -12.72
C ARG A 76 12.91 -8.26 -11.47
N THR A 77 11.79 -8.96 -11.57
CA THR A 77 11.30 -9.84 -10.51
C THR A 77 12.27 -11.00 -10.28
N THR A 78 12.48 -11.38 -9.02
CA THR A 78 13.41 -12.45 -8.67
C THR A 78 12.75 -13.81 -8.49
N GLY A 79 11.42 -13.86 -8.49
CA GLY A 79 10.66 -15.05 -8.10
C GLY A 79 10.42 -15.16 -6.59
N ALA A 80 11.09 -14.33 -5.78
CA ALA A 80 10.83 -14.21 -4.35
C ALA A 80 9.60 -13.31 -4.11
N PRO A 81 8.96 -13.39 -2.93
CA PRO A 81 7.86 -12.50 -2.56
C PRO A 81 8.25 -11.03 -2.71
N ILE A 82 7.39 -10.27 -3.36
CA ILE A 82 7.54 -8.82 -3.53
C ILE A 82 6.89 -8.14 -2.34
N CYS A 83 7.69 -7.50 -1.49
CA CYS A 83 7.22 -6.73 -0.36
C CYS A 83 7.26 -5.24 -0.69
N MET A 84 6.13 -4.57 -0.49
CA MET A 84 5.98 -3.14 -0.70
C MET A 84 5.32 -2.52 0.53
N ILE A 85 5.82 -1.35 0.95
CA ILE A 85 5.24 -0.59 2.06
C ILE A 85 4.98 0.85 1.64
N VAL A 86 4.07 1.51 2.35
CA VAL A 86 3.87 2.96 2.34
C VAL A 86 3.91 3.41 3.79
N ARG A 87 4.64 4.50 4.07
CA ARG A 87 4.71 5.08 5.42
C ARG A 87 3.52 6.00 5.63
N ASN A 88 2.89 5.88 6.80
CA ASN A 88 1.87 6.83 7.21
C ASN A 88 2.59 8.11 7.65
N LEU A 89 2.34 9.24 6.96
CA LEU A 89 3.06 10.51 7.20
C LEU A 89 2.33 11.42 8.19
N ASP A 90 1.05 11.17 8.47
CA ASP A 90 0.21 11.99 9.32
C ASP A 90 -0.14 11.25 10.62
N VAL A 91 0.84 11.16 11.53
CA VAL A 91 0.66 10.59 12.88
C VAL A 91 0.37 11.72 13.88
N ASP A 92 -0.45 12.71 13.51
CA ASP A 92 -1.10 13.55 14.51
C ASP A 92 -2.52 13.04 14.80
N SER A 93 -2.58 12.00 15.62
CA SER A 93 -3.84 11.39 16.06
C SER A 93 -4.69 12.31 16.95
N THR A 94 -4.18 13.49 17.36
CA THR A 94 -4.88 14.39 18.28
C THR A 94 -6.18 14.94 17.69
N VAL A 95 -6.23 15.19 16.37
CA VAL A 95 -7.44 15.66 15.69
C VAL A 95 -8.54 14.57 15.66
N TYR A 96 -8.17 13.29 15.72
CA TYR A 96 -9.12 12.18 15.77
C TYR A 96 -9.62 11.87 17.19
N GLU A 97 -8.91 12.30 18.23
CA GLU A 97 -9.35 12.13 19.63
C GLU A 97 -10.59 12.98 19.95
N GLU A 98 -10.68 14.22 19.42
CA GLU A 98 -11.84 15.11 19.65
C GLU A 98 -13.16 14.54 19.11
N PHE A 99 -13.09 13.65 18.10
CA PHE A 99 -14.26 13.02 17.48
C PHE A 99 -14.43 11.54 17.84
N ARG A 100 -13.61 10.98 18.74
CA ARG A 100 -13.67 9.55 19.12
C ARG A 100 -15.07 9.11 19.59
N PHE A 101 -15.82 10.02 20.19
CA PHE A 101 -17.16 9.75 20.74
C PHE A 101 -18.30 10.42 19.95
N LYS A 102 -18.01 11.11 18.85
CA LYS A 102 -19.04 11.77 18.03
C LYS A 102 -19.37 10.88 16.82
N PRO A 103 -20.51 10.18 16.80
CA PRO A 103 -20.89 9.38 15.65
C PRO A 103 -20.99 10.29 14.42
N ARG A 104 -20.38 9.87 13.31
CA ARG A 104 -20.51 10.59 12.04
C ARG A 104 -21.98 10.48 11.59
N PRO A 105 -22.63 11.58 11.17
CA PRO A 105 -23.92 11.50 10.52
C PRO A 105 -23.78 10.66 9.25
N GLY A 106 -24.59 9.60 9.15
CA GLY A 106 -24.72 8.76 7.95
C GLY A 106 -25.82 9.27 7.04
#